data_AF-A0A9D3Z095-F1
#
_entry.id   AF-A0A9D3Z095-F1
#
_cell.length_a   1.000
_cell.length_b   1.000
_cell.length_c   1.000
_cell.angle_alpha   90.00
_cell.angle_beta   90.00
_cell.angle_gamma   90.00
#
_symmetry.space_group_name_H-M   'P 1'
#
loop_
_entity.id
_entity.type
_entity.pdbx_description
1 polymer ?
#
loop_
_entity_poly.entity_id
_entity_poly.type
_entity_poly.pdbx_seq_one_letter_code
_entity_poly.pdbx_strand_id
1 'polypeptide(L)'
;MEVSFLTDKSGRKLLAELHPHLLNIWDGFVENIKRSDMLRYSLLYEFGGVNADIDIESLRPLDRAAMKYACVVPVEPFEHSVLFFGMPYEINNAIIMMCKAKHPFFKQVLNNLKQPPNITCINSADSVMKTTGPAVLTGEFNKYIGIKTMNTGTAKQYRLE
;
A
#
# COMPACT_ATOMS: atom_id res chain seq x y z
N MET A 1 0.03 -9.57 -22.60
CA MET A 1 0.02 -9.27 -21.15
C MET A 1 0.60 -10.49 -20.47
N GLU A 2 1.69 -10.31 -19.74
CA GLU A 2 2.26 -11.38 -18.91
C GLU A 2 1.65 -11.27 -17.50
N VAL A 3 1.23 -12.39 -16.92
CA VAL A 3 0.65 -12.44 -15.59
C VAL A 3 1.51 -13.35 -14.73
N SER A 4 1.90 -12.86 -13.55
CA SER A 4 2.76 -13.58 -12.62
C SER A 4 2.09 -13.67 -11.26
N PHE A 5 2.11 -14.86 -10.66
CA PHE A 5 1.67 -15.10 -9.29
C PHE A 5 2.90 -15.40 -8.44
N LEU A 6 2.99 -14.74 -7.28
CA LEU A 6 4.11 -14.90 -6.37
C LEU A 6 3.65 -15.46 -5.04
N THR A 7 4.36 -16.49 -4.59
CA THR A 7 4.29 -17.01 -3.22
C THR A 7 5.21 -16.19 -2.30
N ASP A 8 5.05 -16.32 -0.99
CA ASP A 8 5.97 -15.71 -0.01
C ASP A 8 7.43 -16.11 -0.27
N LYS A 9 7.68 -17.37 -0.63
CA LYS A 9 9.04 -17.88 -0.90
C LYS A 9 9.64 -17.23 -2.15
N SER A 10 8.89 -17.19 -3.26
CA SER A 10 9.35 -16.56 -4.50
C SER A 10 9.44 -15.04 -4.38
N GLY A 11 8.50 -14.43 -3.66
CA GLY A 11 8.48 -12.99 -3.37
C GLY A 11 9.67 -12.57 -2.52
N ARG A 12 9.97 -13.30 -1.44
CA ARG A 12 11.15 -13.03 -0.60
C ARG A 12 12.45 -13.20 -1.39
N LYS A 13 12.56 -14.23 -2.23
CA LYS A 13 13.74 -14.44 -3.09
C LYS A 13 13.93 -13.25 -4.04
N LEU A 14 12.87 -12.84 -4.74
CA LEU A 14 12.91 -11.71 -5.66
C LEU A 14 13.24 -10.40 -4.93
N LEU A 15 12.67 -10.19 -3.75
CA LEU A 15 12.97 -9.03 -2.92
C LEU A 15 14.44 -9.01 -2.48
N ALA A 16 15.02 -10.17 -2.15
CA ALA A 16 16.44 -10.28 -1.81
C ALA A 16 17.35 -9.84 -2.95
N GLU A 17 16.95 -10.14 -4.19
CA GLU A 17 17.70 -9.80 -5.41
C GLU A 17 17.56 -8.31 -5.75
N LEU A 18 16.36 -7.73 -5.62
CA LEU A 18 16.08 -6.35 -6.05
C LEU A 18 16.30 -5.31 -4.95
N HIS A 19 15.97 -5.65 -3.70
CA HIS A 19 15.95 -4.74 -2.55
C HIS A 19 16.47 -5.44 -1.27
N PRO A 20 17.75 -5.85 -1.21
CA PRO A 20 18.29 -6.59 -0.07
C PRO A 20 18.16 -5.85 1.26
N HIS A 21 18.16 -4.51 1.24
CA HIS A 21 17.98 -3.68 2.43
C HIS A 21 16.59 -3.81 3.09
N LEU A 22 15.57 -4.28 2.34
CA LEU A 22 14.22 -4.50 2.86
C LEU A 22 14.04 -5.89 3.49
N LEU A 23 15.02 -6.80 3.38
CA LEU A 23 14.88 -8.16 3.91
C LEU A 23 14.71 -8.20 5.42
N ASN A 24 15.43 -7.35 6.15
CA ASN A 24 15.27 -7.28 7.60
C ASN A 24 13.83 -6.86 7.96
N ILE A 25 13.23 -5.96 7.18
CA ILE A 25 11.84 -5.54 7.37
C ILE A 25 10.88 -6.70 7.05
N TRP A 26 11.12 -7.41 5.94
CA TRP A 26 10.31 -8.54 5.51
C TRP A 26 10.28 -9.67 6.55
N ASP A 27 11.45 -10.03 7.07
CA ASP A 27 11.62 -11.11 8.02
C ASP A 27 11.07 -10.73 9.40
N GLY A 28 11.04 -9.44 9.73
CA GLY A 28 10.47 -8.91 10.98
C GLY A 28 8.93 -8.84 10.99
N PHE A 29 8.25 -9.00 9.85
CA PHE A 29 6.79 -9.00 9.83
C PHE A 29 6.20 -10.27 10.47
N VAL A 30 5.24 -10.11 11.37
CA VAL A 30 4.48 -11.24 11.94
C VAL A 30 3.41 -11.69 10.95
N GLU A 31 2.69 -10.75 10.34
CA GLU A 31 1.55 -11.00 9.46
C GLU A 31 1.96 -11.05 7.98
N ASN A 32 1.49 -12.09 7.26
CA ASN A 32 1.78 -12.27 5.83
C ASN A 32 1.24 -11.16 4.94
N ILE A 33 0.15 -10.50 5.33
CA ILE A 33 -0.41 -9.40 4.54
C ILE A 33 0.58 -8.23 4.40
N LYS A 34 1.40 -7.96 5.42
CA LYS A 34 2.44 -6.91 5.37
C LYS A 34 3.54 -7.25 4.35
N ARG A 35 3.86 -8.53 4.21
CA ARG A 35 4.77 -9.04 3.18
C ARG A 35 4.18 -8.83 1.79
N SER A 36 2.89 -9.13 1.63
CA SER A 36 2.16 -8.89 0.37
C SER A 36 2.18 -7.40 -0.02
N ASP A 37 1.87 -6.50 0.93
CA ASP A 37 1.92 -5.05 0.71
C ASP A 37 3.30 -4.58 0.24
N MET A 38 4.35 -5.00 0.95
CA MET A 38 5.72 -4.60 0.59
C MET A 38 6.15 -5.17 -0.76
N LEU A 39 5.75 -6.41 -1.08
CA LEU A 39 6.03 -7.02 -2.37
C LEU A 39 5.34 -6.24 -3.49
N ARG A 40 4.07 -5.89 -3.31
CA ARG A 40 3.28 -5.08 -4.25
C ARG A 40 3.97 -3.77 -4.60
N TYR A 41 4.41 -3.02 -3.59
CA TYR A 41 5.13 -1.75 -3.81
C TYR A 41 6.48 -1.96 -4.50
N SER A 42 7.20 -3.02 -4.14
CA SER A 42 8.49 -3.37 -4.72
C SER A 42 8.37 -3.72 -6.20
N LEU A 43 7.38 -4.54 -6.57
CA LEU A 43 7.14 -4.93 -7.96
C LEU A 43 6.71 -3.74 -8.82
N LEU A 44 5.79 -2.91 -8.32
CA LEU A 44 5.37 -1.70 -9.02
C LEU A 44 6.53 -0.71 -9.20
N TYR A 45 7.44 -0.61 -8.22
CA TYR A 45 8.63 0.21 -8.38
C TYR A 45 9.61 -0.37 -9.40
N GLU A 46 9.88 -1.68 -9.35
CA GLU A 46 10.92 -2.30 -10.17
C GLU A 46 10.48 -2.48 -11.62
N PHE A 47 9.28 -3.02 -11.83
CA PHE A 47 8.78 -3.40 -13.15
C PHE A 47 7.67 -2.48 -13.66
N GLY A 48 7.03 -1.72 -12.78
CA GLY A 48 5.82 -0.98 -13.13
C GLY A 48 4.67 -1.93 -13.46
N GLY A 49 3.82 -1.52 -14.40
CA GLY A 49 2.69 -2.31 -14.84
C GLY A 49 1.51 -2.18 -13.89
N VAL A 50 0.83 -3.29 -13.65
CA VAL A 50 -0.39 -3.37 -12.85
C VAL A 50 -0.21 -4.41 -11.75
N ASN A 51 -0.49 -4.03 -10.52
CA ASN A 51 -0.78 -4.98 -9.47
C ASN A 51 -2.29 -5.08 -9.30
N ALA A 52 -2.78 -6.29 -9.12
CA ALA A 52 -4.17 -6.58 -8.79
C ALA A 52 -4.23 -7.71 -7.76
N ASP A 53 -5.17 -7.63 -6.83
CA ASP A 53 -5.50 -8.76 -5.96
C ASP A 53 -6.20 -9.87 -6.77
N ILE A 54 -6.05 -11.13 -6.33
CA ILE A 54 -6.43 -12.33 -7.12
C ILE A 54 -7.95 -12.52 -7.25
N ASP A 55 -8.73 -11.80 -6.45
CA ASP A 55 -10.18 -11.77 -6.42
C ASP A 55 -10.78 -10.59 -7.21
N ILE A 56 -9.94 -9.86 -7.96
CA ILE A 56 -10.36 -8.74 -8.79
C ILE A 56 -10.56 -9.17 -10.25
N GLU A 57 -11.70 -8.77 -10.82
CA GLU A 57 -12.02 -8.95 -12.23
C GLU A 57 -11.89 -7.64 -13.02
N SER A 58 -11.24 -7.71 -14.18
CA SER A 58 -11.14 -6.59 -15.11
C SER A 58 -12.36 -6.56 -16.04
N LEU A 59 -13.30 -5.64 -15.78
CA LEU A 59 -14.50 -5.49 -16.61
C LEU A 59 -14.23 -4.74 -17.94
N ARG A 60 -13.10 -4.03 -18.04
CA ARG A 60 -12.70 -3.21 -19.20
C ARG A 60 -11.18 -3.16 -19.34
N PRO A 61 -10.65 -3.06 -20.57
CA PRO A 61 -9.20 -2.91 -20.78
C PRO A 61 -8.62 -1.67 -20.07
N LEU A 62 -7.46 -1.84 -19.44
CA LEU A 62 -6.77 -0.78 -18.69
C LEU A 62 -5.88 0.13 -19.57
N ASP A 63 -5.79 -0.14 -20.87
CA ASP A 63 -4.86 0.53 -21.81
C ASP A 63 -5.01 2.05 -21.78
N ARG A 64 -6.25 2.54 -21.76
CA ARG A 64 -6.54 3.98 -21.73
C ARG A 64 -5.99 4.65 -20.46
N ALA A 65 -6.10 3.99 -19.32
CA ALA A 65 -5.57 4.50 -18.05
C ALA A 65 -4.04 4.46 -18.06
N ALA A 66 -3.45 3.35 -18.52
CA ALA A 66 -2.00 3.16 -18.61
C ALA A 66 -1.32 4.17 -19.55
N MET A 67 -1.99 4.56 -20.65
CA MET A 67 -1.46 5.55 -21.59
C MET A 67 -1.60 7.00 -21.08
N LYS A 68 -2.63 7.28 -20.28
CA LYS A 68 -2.94 8.64 -19.84
C LYS A 68 -2.18 9.05 -18.58
N TYR A 69 -2.00 8.13 -17.63
CA TYR A 69 -1.44 8.45 -16.32
C TYR A 69 -0.14 7.68 -16.07
N ALA A 70 0.86 8.35 -15.50
CA ALA A 70 2.13 7.71 -15.15
C ALA A 70 2.01 6.81 -13.91
N CYS A 71 1.02 7.09 -13.04
CA CYS A 71 0.77 6.36 -11.81
C CYS A 71 -0.70 6.56 -11.40
N VAL A 72 -1.37 5.48 -11.02
CA VAL A 72 -2.77 5.43 -10.60
C VAL A 72 -2.81 4.62 -9.31
N VAL A 73 -3.30 5.27 -8.26
CA VAL A 73 -3.57 4.66 -6.96
C VAL A 73 -5.04 4.91 -6.63
N PRO A 74 -5.84 3.88 -6.36
CA PRO A 74 -7.27 4.04 -6.11
C PRO A 74 -7.50 4.53 -4.69
N VAL A 75 -8.62 5.22 -4.50
CA VAL A 75 -9.11 5.59 -3.16
C VAL A 75 -10.14 4.57 -2.70
N GLU A 76 -10.16 4.32 -1.39
CA GLU A 76 -11.26 3.61 -0.74
C GLU A 76 -12.60 4.32 -1.02
N PRO A 77 -13.72 3.59 -1.07
CA PRO A 77 -15.04 4.19 -0.97
C PRO A 77 -15.12 5.14 0.22
N PHE A 78 -15.86 6.23 0.05
CA PHE A 78 -15.95 7.28 1.07
C PHE A 78 -16.48 6.74 2.40
N GLU A 79 -17.49 5.88 2.34
CA GLU A 79 -18.10 5.25 3.50
C GLU A 79 -17.08 4.40 4.27
N HIS A 80 -16.20 3.66 3.57
CA HIS A 80 -15.14 2.90 4.21
C HIS A 80 -14.11 3.82 4.88
N SER A 81 -13.68 4.85 4.14
CA SER A 81 -12.74 5.87 4.64
C SER A 81 -13.22 6.49 5.96
N VAL A 82 -14.51 6.83 6.03
CA VAL A 82 -15.09 7.47 7.22
C VAL A 82 -15.42 6.46 8.31
N LEU A 83 -16.07 5.34 7.99
CA LEU A 83 -16.59 4.41 9.00
C LEU A 83 -15.51 3.51 9.61
N PHE A 84 -14.54 3.05 8.81
CA PHE A 84 -13.50 2.13 9.27
C PHE A 84 -12.22 2.84 9.68
N PHE A 85 -11.90 3.95 9.03
CA PHE A 85 -10.62 4.63 9.24
C PHE A 85 -10.75 6.02 9.87
N GLY A 86 -11.96 6.59 9.91
CA GLY A 86 -12.20 7.92 10.48
C GLY A 86 -11.54 9.06 9.70
N MET A 87 -11.27 8.86 8.41
CA MET A 87 -10.54 9.77 7.54
C MET A 87 -11.43 10.25 6.37
N PRO A 88 -11.22 11.47 5.84
CA PRO A 88 -12.01 11.96 4.71
C PRO A 88 -11.76 11.19 3.40
N TYR A 89 -10.61 10.54 3.29
CA TYR A 89 -10.27 9.58 2.25
C TYR A 89 -9.10 8.71 2.73
N GLU A 90 -8.97 7.54 2.12
CA GLU A 90 -7.81 6.67 2.26
C GLU A 90 -7.46 6.07 0.89
N ILE A 91 -6.18 5.86 0.60
CA ILE A 91 -5.75 5.12 -0.58
C ILE A 91 -5.93 3.63 -0.33
N ASN A 92 -6.64 2.98 -1.24
CA ASN A 92 -6.77 1.55 -1.27
C ASN A 92 -5.51 0.93 -1.90
N ASN A 93 -4.82 0.07 -1.16
CA ASN A 93 -3.64 -0.64 -1.63
C ASN A 93 -3.95 -2.10 -2.07
N ALA A 94 -5.21 -2.53 -1.96
CA ALA A 94 -5.66 -3.93 -2.02
C ALA A 94 -6.58 -4.25 -3.23
N ILE A 95 -6.73 -3.35 -4.20
CA ILE A 95 -7.56 -3.61 -5.38
C ILE A 95 -6.69 -3.61 -6.64
N ILE A 96 -6.39 -2.44 -7.19
CA ILE A 96 -5.61 -2.28 -8.42
C ILE A 96 -4.77 -1.03 -8.33
N MET A 97 -3.46 -1.16 -8.49
CA MET A 97 -2.56 -0.01 -8.67
C MET A 97 -1.78 -0.16 -9.97
N MET A 98 -1.50 0.96 -10.62
CA MET A 98 -0.80 0.96 -11.91
C MET A 98 0.22 2.08 -11.97
N CYS A 99 1.50 1.79 -12.16
CA CYS A 99 2.50 2.84 -12.34
C CYS A 99 3.58 2.45 -13.34
N LYS A 100 4.25 3.45 -13.91
CA LYS A 100 5.48 3.23 -14.68
C LYS A 100 6.58 2.72 -13.76
N ALA A 101 7.45 1.88 -14.30
CA ALA A 101 8.65 1.44 -13.60
C ALA A 101 9.44 2.65 -13.09
N LYS A 102 10.00 2.50 -11.90
CA LYS A 102 10.82 3.47 -11.18
C LYS A 102 10.10 4.78 -10.83
N HIS A 103 8.78 4.75 -10.71
CA HIS A 103 8.01 5.93 -10.34
C HIS A 103 8.45 6.48 -8.96
N PRO A 104 8.71 7.81 -8.83
CA PRO A 104 9.25 8.40 -7.60
C PRO A 104 8.38 8.16 -6.35
N PHE A 105 7.05 8.11 -6.52
CA PHE A 105 6.11 7.81 -5.43
C PHE A 105 6.43 6.48 -4.73
N PHE A 106 6.55 5.37 -5.48
CA PHE A 106 6.84 4.07 -4.85
C PHE A 106 8.27 3.99 -4.32
N LYS A 107 9.22 4.72 -4.89
CA LYS A 107 10.55 4.88 -4.27
C LYS A 107 10.44 5.49 -2.88
N GLN A 108 9.62 6.53 -2.73
CA GLN A 108 9.37 7.19 -1.45
C GLN A 108 8.71 6.23 -0.45
N VAL A 109 7.67 5.50 -0.90
CA VAL A 109 6.98 4.49 -0.08
C VAL A 109 7.99 3.46 0.45
N LEU A 110 8.76 2.82 -0.43
CA LEU A 110 9.73 1.80 -0.06
C LEU A 110 10.80 2.31 0.90
N ASN A 111 11.33 3.52 0.67
CA ASN A 111 12.34 4.12 1.55
C ASN A 111 11.80 4.43 2.96
N ASN A 112 10.49 4.65 3.08
CA ASN A 112 9.84 5.03 4.32
C ASN A 112 9.13 3.86 5.02
N LEU A 113 9.16 2.65 4.43
CA LEU A 113 8.74 1.45 5.12
C LEU A 113 9.64 1.23 6.34
N LYS A 114 9.02 1.10 7.50
CA LYS A 114 9.71 0.84 8.76
C LYS A 114 9.22 -0.46 9.34
N GLN A 115 10.12 -1.17 10.02
CA GLN A 115 9.67 -2.18 10.96
C GLN A 115 8.82 -1.48 12.02
N PRO A 116 7.62 -1.98 12.34
CA PRO A 116 7.01 -1.56 13.59
C PRO A 116 8.04 -1.81 14.71
N PRO A 117 8.18 -0.88 15.67
CA PRO A 117 8.88 -1.23 16.89
C PRO A 117 8.27 -2.53 17.46
N ASN A 118 9.05 -3.34 18.18
CA ASN A 118 8.63 -4.60 18.83
C ASN A 118 7.48 -4.46 19.84
N ILE A 119 6.71 -3.38 19.77
CA ILE A 119 5.42 -3.19 20.38
C ILE A 119 4.48 -4.16 19.69
N THR A 120 4.16 -5.24 20.40
CA THR A 120 2.99 -6.07 20.19
C THR A 120 1.77 -5.15 20.02
N CYS A 121 1.45 -4.79 18.78
CA CYS A 121 0.18 -4.14 18.50
C CYS A 121 -0.89 -5.12 18.99
N ILE A 122 -1.70 -4.67 19.94
CA ILE A 122 -2.67 -5.52 20.67
C ILE A 122 -3.67 -6.16 19.68
N ASN A 123 -3.84 -5.57 18.49
CA ASN A 123 -4.62 -6.08 17.37
C ASN A 123 -3.79 -6.09 16.07
N SER A 124 -3.84 -7.20 15.32
CA SER A 124 -3.13 -7.41 14.05
C SER A 124 -3.56 -6.44 12.95
N ALA A 125 -4.87 -6.13 12.86
CA ALA A 125 -5.41 -5.21 11.86
C ALA A 125 -4.84 -3.78 12.00
N ASP A 126 -4.81 -3.23 13.23
CA ASP A 126 -4.20 -1.92 13.51
C ASP A 126 -2.71 -1.89 13.15
N SER A 127 -2.02 -3.00 13.37
CA SER A 127 -0.61 -3.14 13.03
C SER A 127 -0.38 -3.06 11.52
N VAL A 128 -1.20 -3.76 10.73
CA VAL A 128 -1.10 -3.77 9.27
C VAL A 128 -1.35 -2.38 8.70
N MET A 129 -2.46 -1.74 9.11
CA MET A 129 -2.85 -0.41 8.64
C MET A 129 -1.74 0.63 8.87
N LYS A 130 -1.10 0.60 10.04
CA LYS A 130 -0.12 1.62 10.48
C LYS A 130 1.33 1.35 10.03
N THR A 131 1.60 0.22 9.38
CA THR A 131 2.98 -0.17 9.01
C THR A 131 3.19 -0.32 7.51
N THR A 132 2.29 -1.02 6.81
CA THR A 132 2.41 -1.25 5.37
C THR A 132 1.12 -0.98 4.59
N GLY A 133 0.00 -0.86 5.31
CA GLY A 133 -1.33 -0.77 4.74
C GLY A 133 -1.74 0.61 4.21
N PRO A 134 -3.04 0.77 3.91
CA PRO A 134 -3.66 1.97 3.36
C PRO A 134 -3.27 3.29 4.04
N ALA A 135 -3.20 3.34 5.37
CA ALA A 135 -2.89 4.57 6.09
C ALA A 135 -1.44 5.07 5.84
N VAL A 136 -0.48 4.15 5.75
CA VAL A 136 0.91 4.48 5.40
C VAL A 136 0.97 4.96 3.96
N LEU A 137 0.32 4.25 3.03
CA LEU A 137 0.30 4.63 1.62
C LEU A 137 -0.35 6.01 1.41
N THR A 138 -1.44 6.29 2.14
CA THR A 138 -2.12 7.60 2.14
C THR A 138 -1.22 8.70 2.68
N GLY A 139 -0.53 8.46 3.80
CA GLY A 139 0.42 9.40 4.37
C GLY A 139 1.58 9.71 3.42
N GLU A 140 2.12 8.70 2.76
CA GLU A 140 3.19 8.87 1.77
C GLU A 140 2.71 9.58 0.51
N PHE A 141 1.48 9.30 0.06
CA PHE A 141 0.89 9.99 -1.07
C PHE A 141 0.72 11.48 -0.78
N ASN A 142 0.19 11.83 0.38
CA ASN A 142 -0.02 13.23 0.76
C ASN A 142 1.29 14.01 0.79
N LYS A 143 2.36 13.40 1.31
CA LYS A 143 3.72 13.97 1.24
C LYS A 143 4.18 14.14 -0.20
N TYR A 144 3.94 13.15 -1.05
CA TYR A 144 4.38 13.15 -2.45
C TYR A 144 3.70 14.26 -3.27
N ILE A 145 2.38 14.44 -3.11
CA ILE A 145 1.62 15.48 -3.83
C ILE A 145 1.65 16.85 -3.11
N GLY A 146 2.33 16.97 -1.98
CA GLY A 146 2.46 18.21 -1.22
C GLY A 146 1.19 18.65 -0.48
N ILE A 147 0.23 17.74 -0.26
CA ILE A 147 -0.95 18.03 0.58
C ILE A 147 -0.51 18.02 2.05
N LYS A 148 -0.55 19.20 2.69
CA LYS A 148 -0.53 19.28 4.15
C LYS A 148 -1.87 18.79 4.66
N THR A 149 -1.89 17.61 5.29
CA THR A 149 -3.09 17.13 6.00
C THR A 149 -3.51 18.20 7.00
N MET A 150 -4.72 18.77 6.84
CA MET A 150 -5.28 19.61 7.90
C MET A 150 -5.42 18.74 9.15
N ASN A 151 -4.85 19.19 10.27
CA ASN A 151 -5.10 18.60 11.58
C ASN A 151 -6.60 18.72 11.86
N THR A 152 -7.37 17.68 11.54
CA THR A 152 -8.71 17.54 12.08
C THR A 152 -8.53 17.10 13.53
N GLY A 153 -8.67 18.07 14.45
CA GLY A 153 -8.57 17.84 15.88
C GLY A 153 -9.44 16.67 16.31
N THR A 154 -8.86 15.84 17.20
CA THR A 154 -9.54 14.89 18.10
C THR A 154 -10.99 14.59 17.73
N ALA A 155 -11.22 13.48 17.02
CA ALA A 155 -12.53 12.87 16.95
C ALA A 155 -13.02 12.63 18.39
N LYS A 156 -13.93 13.49 18.86
CA LYS A 156 -14.64 13.26 20.12
C LYS A 156 -15.43 11.97 19.94
N GLN A 157 -15.12 11.01 20.80
CA GLN A 157 -15.82 9.76 20.98
C GLN A 157 -17.30 10.08 21.27
N TYR A 158 -18.18 9.93 20.27
CA TYR A 158 -19.62 9.98 20.50
C TYR A 158 -20.01 8.69 21.24
N ARG A 159 -20.24 8.83 22.54
CA ARG A 159 -20.85 7.80 23.38
C ARG A 159 -22.35 7.84 23.05
N LEU A 160 -22.88 6.75 22.50
CA LEU A 160 -24.33 6.57 22.38
C LEU A 160 -24.86 6.29 23.78
N GLU A 161 -25.74 7.17 24.25
CA GLU A 161 -26.64 6.92 25.39
C GLU A 161 -27.80 6.02 24.96
#